data_AF-A0A7K2X3N4-F1
#
_entry.id   AF-A0A7K2X3N4-F1
#
_cell.length_a   1.000
_cell.length_b   1.000
_cell.length_c   1.000
_cell.angle_alpha   90.00
_cell.angle_beta   90.00
_cell.angle_gamma   90.00
#
_symmetry.space_group_name_H-M   'P 1'
#
loop_
_entity.id
_entity.type
_entity.pdbx_description
1 polymer ?
#
loop_
_entity_poly.entity_id
_entity_poly.type
_entity_poly.pdbx_seq_one_letter_code
_entity_poly.pdbx_strand_id
1 'polypeptide(L)' 'LGALGVTLDAADLAAIEEAVPAGAAAGERYPAAQMEHLDSERS' A
#
# COMPACT_ATOMS: atom_id res chain seq x y z
N LEU A 1 -5.64 -16.00 -12.38
CA LEU A 1 -4.71 -14.99 -11.83
C LEU A 1 -4.04 -14.29 -13.01
N GLY A 2 -4.54 -13.10 -13.40
CA GLY A 2 -4.10 -12.35 -14.58
C GLY A 2 -3.24 -11.12 -14.26
N ALA A 3 -2.82 -10.95 -13.01
CA ALA A 3 -2.09 -9.78 -12.54
C ALA A 3 -0.66 -9.66 -13.11
N LEU A 4 -0.11 -10.73 -13.68
CA LEU A 4 1.27 -10.78 -14.20
C LEU A 4 1.49 -9.96 -15.49
N GLY A 5 0.43 -9.43 -16.11
CA GLY A 5 0.52 -8.64 -17.35
C GLY A 5 0.09 -7.18 -17.21
N VAL A 6 -0.18 -6.70 -16.00
CA VAL A 6 -0.59 -5.30 -15.77
C VAL A 6 0.66 -4.47 -15.52
N THR A 7 0.87 -3.47 -16.35
CA THR A 7 1.88 -2.42 -16.11
C THR A 7 1.13 -1.17 -15.71
N LEU A 8 1.46 -0.61 -14.54
CA LEU A 8 0.93 0.67 -14.10
C LEU A 8 1.87 1.76 -14.58
N ASP A 9 1.32 2.77 -15.26
CA ASP A 9 2.07 3.97 -15.60
C ASP A 9 2.02 5.01 -14.46
N ALA A 10 2.67 6.15 -14.65
CA ALA A 10 2.74 7.19 -13.62
C ALA A 10 1.37 7.81 -13.29
N ALA A 11 0.45 7.88 -14.26
CA ALA A 11 -0.89 8.40 -14.03
C ALA A 11 -1.73 7.41 -13.23
N ASP A 12 -1.58 6.11 -13.51
CA ASP A 12 -2.21 5.05 -12.73
C ASP A 12 -1.75 5.08 -11.27
N LEU A 13 -0.45 5.26 -11.02
CA LEU A 13 0.09 5.36 -9.67
C LEU A 13 -0.45 6.59 -8.92
N ALA A 14 -0.50 7.76 -9.58
CA ALA A 14 -1.07 8.96 -8.98
C ALA A 14 -2.56 8.79 -8.63
N ALA A 15 -3.33 8.13 -9.49
CA ALA A 15 -4.74 7.86 -9.22
C ALA A 15 -4.94 6.93 -8.01
N ILE A 16 -4.04 5.96 -7.81
CA ILE A 16 -4.05 5.07 -6.64
C ILE A 16 -3.73 5.84 -5.36
N GLU A 17 -2.73 6.72 -5.38
CA GLU A 17 -2.34 7.54 -4.22
C GLU A 17 -3.48 8.46 -3.76
N GLU A 18 -4.19 9.09 -4.70
CA GLU A 18 -5.36 9.92 -4.41
C GLU A 18 -6.54 9.10 -3.85
N ALA A 19 -6.72 7.88 -4.34
CA ALA A 19 -7.78 6.99 -3.91
C ALA A 19 -7.50 6.32 -2.55
N VAL A 20 -6.22 6.12 -2.20
CA VAL A 20 -5.78 5.41 -0.99
C VAL A 20 -4.82 6.29 -0.18
N PRO A 21 -5.36 7.14 0.72
CA PRO A 21 -4.53 8.00 1.55
C PRO A 21 -3.52 7.23 2.41
N ALA A 22 -2.40 7.86 2.74
CA ALA A 22 -1.43 7.31 3.69
C ALA A 22 -2.12 6.94 5.01
N GLY A 23 -1.87 5.71 5.49
CA GLY A 23 -2.50 5.18 6.70
C GLY A 23 -3.88 4.57 6.49
N ALA A 24 -4.47 4.61 5.30
CA ALA A 24 -5.75 3.92 5.01
C ALA A 24 -5.66 2.40 5.20
N ALA A 25 -4.46 1.83 5.05
CA ALA A 25 -4.20 0.40 5.31
C ALA A 25 -3.97 0.07 6.79
N ALA A 26 -3.90 1.06 7.69
CA ALA A 26 -3.66 0.88 9.12
C ALA A 26 -4.89 0.39 9.91
N GLY A 27 -5.95 -0.04 9.22
CA GLY A 27 -7.19 -0.52 9.83
C GLY A 27 -6.99 -1.73 10.75
N GLU A 28 -8.06 -2.12 11.45
CA GLU A 28 -8.13 -3.10 12.54
C GLU A 28 -7.58 -4.51 12.24
N ARG A 29 -7.20 -4.78 10.98
CA ARG A 29 -6.59 -6.05 10.55
C ARG A 29 -5.26 -6.30 11.27
N TYR A 30 -4.52 -5.25 11.63
CA TYR A 30 -3.29 -5.37 12.40
C TYR A 30 -3.31 -4.44 13.62
N PRO A 31 -3.02 -4.94 14.82
CA PRO A 31 -2.77 -4.10 15.99
C PRO A 31 -1.62 -3.12 15.71
N ALA A 32 -1.67 -1.92 16.29
CA ALA A 32 -0.69 -0.85 16.05
C ALA A 32 0.78 -1.31 16.25
N ALA A 33 1.04 -2.14 17.26
CA ALA A 33 2.37 -2.71 17.51
C ALA A 33 2.86 -3.65 16.39
N GLN A 34 1.95 -4.29 15.65
CA GLN A 34 2.30 -5.13 14.50
C GLN A 34 2.50 -4.29 13.22
N MET A 35 1.83 -3.15 13.11
CA MET A 35 2.06 -2.18 12.02
C MET A 35 3.48 -1.60 12.06
N GLU A 36 4.04 -1.35 13.25
CA GLU A 36 5.42 -0.84 13.41
C GLU A 36 6.49 -1.78 12.84
N HIS A 37 6.22 -3.09 12.80
CA HIS A 37 7.15 -4.10 12.28
C HIS A 37 7.06 -4.31 10.75
N LEU A 38 6.03 -3.76 10.09
CA LEU A 38 5.85 -3.93 8.63
C LEU A 38 6.76 -3.00 7.81
N ASP A 39 7.31 -1.96 8.42
CA ASP A 39 8.23 -1.03 7.77
C ASP A 39 9.67 -1.58 7.78
N SER A 40 9.86 -2.71 7.09
CA SER A 40 11.14 -3.41 6.96
C SER A 40 12.07 -2.77 5.92
N GLU A 41 11.60 -1.76 5.19
CA GLU A 41 12.36 -1.05 4.16
C GLU A 41 13.10 0.18 4.71
N ARG A 42 12.86 0.54 5.97
CA ARG A 42 13.66 1.53 6.72
C ARG A 42 14.90 0.94 7.40
N SER A 43 15.19 -0.36 7.27
CA SER A 43 16.40 -1.00 7.81
C SER A 43 17.47 -1.20 6.75
#